data_AF-A0A0R2NLA8-F1
#
_entry.id   AF-A0A0R2NLA8-F1
#
_cell.length_a   1.000
_cell.length_b   1.000
_cell.length_c   1.000
_cell.angle_alpha   90.00
_cell.angle_beta   90.00
_cell.angle_gamma   90.00
#
_symmetry.space_group_name_H-M   'P 1'
#
loop_
_entity.id
_entity.type
_entity.pdbx_description
1 polymer ?
#
loop_
_entity_poly.entity_id
_entity_poly.type
_entity_poly.pdbx_seq_one_letter_code
_entity_poly.pdbx_strand_id
1 'polypeptide(L)'
;MIEITKNYLKDIWPKRPLNSHKGTFGRVLIIAGNKQFGGAGILSATAAVYSGAGLVTLATDPINISAVRASLPEAMVIDYQNHDMLLALISNTSVVVIGPGLGTDETASSIFQFTLDNIPASTPLIIDGSAIDLLATKSFKFEHQPTIVTPHQMEWQRLSEIKIAEQQPSTNQKLADKLNLHVVLKHPETEIYSNQKIYQIKAGNPGMATGGMGDTLTGILSTMICQIPNLSNALIAGTFLHSYTADLIYQTDAVVIPHRLSHALPKTLKKLMP
;
A
#
# COMPACT_ATOMS: atom_id res chain seq x y z
N MET A 1 20.10 6.97 9.43
CA MET A 1 19.39 6.37 8.28
C MET A 1 20.00 5.00 8.03
N ILE A 2 19.18 3.98 7.83
CA ILE A 2 19.61 2.60 7.63
C ILE A 2 19.38 2.23 6.17
N GLU A 3 20.46 1.95 5.43
CA GLU A 3 20.34 1.54 4.03
C GLU A 3 19.89 0.08 3.93
N ILE A 4 18.85 -0.17 3.14
CA ILE A 4 18.29 -1.49 2.94
C ILE A 4 18.85 -2.09 1.66
N THR A 5 19.55 -3.21 1.83
CA THR A 5 20.05 -4.06 0.75
C THR A 5 19.40 -5.44 0.80
N LYS A 6 19.62 -6.24 -0.24
CA LYS A 6 19.10 -7.62 -0.31
C LYS A 6 19.46 -8.46 0.92
N ASN A 7 20.64 -8.25 1.52
CA ASN A 7 21.07 -9.02 2.68
C ASN A 7 20.23 -8.72 3.93
N TYR A 8 19.71 -7.51 4.07
CA TYR A 8 18.81 -7.13 5.17
C TYR A 8 17.52 -7.96 5.17
N LEU A 9 17.08 -8.42 3.98
CA LEU A 9 15.83 -9.16 3.85
C LEU A 9 15.88 -10.57 4.44
N LYS A 10 17.06 -11.20 4.51
CA LYS A 10 17.18 -12.62 4.93
C LYS A 10 16.57 -12.89 6.31
N ASP A 11 16.66 -11.90 7.20
CA ASP A 11 16.23 -12.03 8.60
C ASP A 11 14.78 -11.58 8.83
N ILE A 12 14.17 -10.86 7.87
CA ILE A 12 12.82 -10.32 8.01
C ILE A 12 11.78 -11.02 7.13
N TRP A 13 12.24 -11.78 6.13
CA TRP A 13 11.35 -12.40 5.18
C TRP A 13 10.55 -13.56 5.79
N PRO A 14 9.22 -13.61 5.62
CA PRO A 14 8.41 -14.62 6.26
C PRO A 14 8.61 -15.99 5.60
N LYS A 15 8.89 -17.01 6.41
CA LYS A 15 8.84 -18.41 5.95
C LYS A 15 7.38 -18.86 5.89
N ARG A 16 6.97 -19.47 4.77
CA ARG A 16 5.62 -20.05 4.65
C ARG A 16 5.57 -21.39 5.38
N PRO A 17 4.77 -21.55 6.46
CA PRO A 17 4.66 -22.82 7.16
C PRO A 17 4.05 -23.91 6.26
N LEU A 18 4.53 -25.15 6.37
CA LEU A 18 3.98 -26.29 5.63
C LEU A 18 2.50 -26.53 5.97
N ASN A 19 2.13 -26.36 7.24
CA ASN A 19 0.75 -26.43 7.70
C ASN A 19 0.09 -25.05 7.66
N SER A 20 -0.12 -24.51 6.47
CA SER A 20 -0.77 -23.20 6.26
C SER A 20 -2.04 -23.32 5.43
N HIS A 21 -2.94 -22.37 5.63
CA HIS A 21 -4.16 -22.20 4.83
C HIS A 21 -4.30 -20.73 4.43
N LYS A 22 -5.25 -20.40 3.55
CA LYS A 22 -5.48 -19.01 3.10
C LYS A 22 -5.58 -17.98 4.24
N GLY A 23 -6.24 -18.32 5.36
CA GLY A 23 -6.31 -17.42 6.53
C GLY A 23 -4.96 -17.12 7.22
N THR A 24 -3.94 -17.97 7.03
CA THR A 24 -2.59 -17.78 7.60
C THR A 24 -1.88 -16.59 6.95
N PHE A 25 -2.25 -16.25 5.71
CA PHE A 25 -1.63 -15.16 4.93
C PHE A 25 -2.45 -13.87 4.94
N GLY A 26 -3.37 -13.77 5.89
CA GLY A 26 -4.21 -12.59 6.14
C GLY A 26 -5.31 -12.37 5.11
N ARG A 27 -6.17 -11.42 5.45
CA ARG A 27 -7.24 -10.89 4.61
C ARG A 27 -6.93 -9.44 4.32
N VAL A 28 -6.94 -9.05 3.05
CA VAL A 28 -6.68 -7.68 2.59
C VAL A 28 -7.98 -7.11 2.06
N LEU A 29 -8.38 -5.95 2.59
CA LEU A 29 -9.46 -5.13 2.04
C LEU A 29 -8.86 -3.90 1.38
N ILE A 30 -9.18 -3.66 0.11
CA ILE A 30 -8.75 -2.48 -0.64
C ILE A 30 -9.99 -1.68 -1.02
N ILE A 31 -10.06 -0.43 -0.60
CA ILE A 31 -11.15 0.52 -0.88
C ILE A 31 -10.60 1.55 -1.88
N ALA A 32 -10.91 1.35 -3.16
CA ALA A 32 -10.18 1.98 -4.24
C ALA A 32 -10.99 2.03 -5.55
N GLY A 33 -10.60 2.94 -6.44
CA GLY A 33 -11.13 3.06 -7.79
C GLY A 33 -12.54 3.63 -7.84
N ASN A 34 -12.65 4.91 -8.15
CA ASN A 34 -13.90 5.55 -8.54
C ASN A 34 -14.23 5.25 -10.03
N LYS A 35 -15.24 5.93 -10.57
CA LYS A 35 -15.68 5.76 -11.96
C LYS A 35 -14.60 6.03 -13.01
N GLN A 36 -13.66 6.93 -12.71
CA GLN A 36 -12.62 7.36 -13.64
C GLN A 36 -11.30 6.60 -13.43
N PHE A 37 -10.97 6.27 -12.18
CA PHE A 37 -9.66 5.74 -11.78
C PHE A 37 -9.74 4.29 -11.29
N GLY A 38 -10.70 3.51 -11.78
CA GLY A 38 -10.87 2.08 -11.44
C GLY A 38 -9.61 1.23 -11.64
N GLY A 39 -8.77 1.58 -12.61
CA GLY A 39 -7.50 0.90 -12.87
C GLY A 39 -6.53 0.90 -11.68
N ALA A 40 -6.53 1.96 -10.85
CA ALA A 40 -5.67 2.03 -9.66
C ALA A 40 -6.02 0.95 -8.64
N GLY A 41 -7.32 0.76 -8.38
CA GLY A 41 -7.81 -0.32 -7.52
C GLY A 41 -7.46 -1.71 -8.06
N ILE A 42 -7.59 -1.92 -9.38
CA ILE A 42 -7.20 -3.18 -10.04
C ILE A 42 -5.70 -3.44 -9.87
N LEU A 43 -4.84 -2.44 -10.07
CA LEU A 43 -3.39 -2.59 -9.91
C LEU A 43 -3.02 -2.95 -8.47
N SER A 44 -3.61 -2.26 -7.50
CA SER A 44 -3.36 -2.54 -6.08
C SER A 44 -3.82 -3.96 -5.68
N ALA A 45 -5.02 -4.36 -6.09
CA ALA A 45 -5.53 -5.70 -5.84
C ALA A 45 -4.68 -6.79 -6.53
N THR A 46 -4.25 -6.55 -7.77
CA THR A 46 -3.37 -7.47 -8.51
C THR A 46 -2.06 -7.65 -7.74
N ALA A 47 -1.44 -6.55 -7.33
CA ALA A 47 -0.19 -6.59 -6.59
C ALA A 47 -0.33 -7.32 -5.25
N ALA A 48 -1.46 -7.17 -4.55
CA ALA A 48 -1.75 -7.89 -3.31
C ALA A 48 -1.89 -9.41 -3.53
N VAL A 49 -2.66 -9.81 -4.56
CA VAL A 49 -2.81 -11.23 -4.94
C VAL A 49 -1.45 -11.85 -5.28
N TYR A 50 -0.66 -11.19 -6.13
CA TYR A 50 0.62 -11.72 -6.61
C TYR A 50 1.75 -11.61 -5.58
N SER A 51 1.60 -10.73 -4.57
CA SER A 51 2.42 -10.74 -3.35
C SER A 51 2.09 -11.93 -2.44
N GLY A 52 0.98 -12.60 -2.70
CA GLY A 52 0.56 -13.82 -2.03
C GLY A 52 -0.28 -13.60 -0.78
N ALA A 53 -1.11 -12.56 -0.75
CA ALA A 53 -2.16 -12.39 0.25
C ALA A 53 -3.09 -13.61 0.27
N GLY A 54 -3.58 -13.96 1.46
CA GLY A 54 -4.45 -15.13 1.62
C GLY A 54 -5.81 -14.97 0.96
N LEU A 55 -6.43 -13.82 1.20
CA LEU A 55 -7.70 -13.39 0.60
C LEU A 55 -7.60 -11.89 0.29
N VAL A 56 -8.10 -11.49 -0.87
CA VAL A 56 -8.15 -10.09 -1.30
C VAL A 56 -9.59 -9.74 -1.66
N THR A 57 -10.09 -8.64 -1.09
CA THR A 57 -11.35 -8.03 -1.50
C THR A 57 -11.10 -6.61 -1.97
N LEU A 58 -11.57 -6.28 -3.17
CA LEU A 58 -11.59 -4.93 -3.71
C LEU A 58 -13.00 -4.34 -3.59
N ALA A 59 -13.17 -3.34 -2.73
CA ALA A 59 -14.34 -2.48 -2.68
C ALA A 59 -14.12 -1.28 -3.62
N THR A 60 -14.95 -1.17 -4.65
CA THR A 60 -14.76 -0.20 -5.75
C THR A 60 -16.10 0.30 -6.28
N ASP A 61 -16.09 1.29 -7.16
CA ASP A 61 -17.30 1.72 -7.87
C ASP A 61 -17.90 0.55 -8.68
N PRO A 62 -19.24 0.36 -8.69
CA PRO A 62 -19.90 -0.70 -9.43
C PRO A 62 -19.50 -0.81 -10.90
N ILE A 63 -19.15 0.31 -11.55
CA ILE A 63 -18.74 0.33 -12.95
C ILE A 63 -17.46 -0.49 -13.21
N ASN A 64 -16.62 -0.68 -12.19
CA ASN A 64 -15.34 -1.38 -12.29
C ASN A 64 -15.48 -2.91 -12.09
N ILE A 65 -16.60 -3.39 -11.55
CA ILE A 65 -16.76 -4.78 -11.10
C ILE A 65 -16.49 -5.80 -12.22
N SER A 66 -17.01 -5.56 -13.42
CA SER A 66 -16.81 -6.47 -14.56
C SER A 66 -15.34 -6.52 -14.99
N ALA A 67 -14.67 -5.37 -15.01
CA ALA A 67 -13.25 -5.28 -15.35
C ALA A 67 -12.37 -5.98 -14.32
N VAL A 68 -12.68 -5.86 -13.02
CA VAL A 68 -11.99 -6.59 -11.95
C VAL A 68 -12.14 -8.10 -12.15
N ARG A 69 -13.37 -8.59 -12.32
CA ARG A 69 -13.63 -10.03 -12.50
C ARG A 69 -12.97 -10.62 -13.75
N ALA A 70 -12.87 -9.82 -14.81
CA ALA A 70 -12.23 -10.24 -16.06
C ALA A 70 -10.70 -10.28 -15.95
N SER A 71 -10.09 -9.39 -15.17
CA SER A 71 -8.63 -9.25 -15.09
C SER A 71 -7.97 -9.91 -13.87
N LEU A 72 -8.72 -10.09 -12.78
CA LEU A 72 -8.24 -10.62 -11.50
C LEU A 72 -9.34 -11.45 -10.82
N PRO A 73 -9.68 -12.65 -11.35
CA PRO A 73 -10.75 -13.48 -10.82
C PRO A 73 -10.50 -14.00 -9.40
N GLU A 74 -9.26 -13.97 -8.90
CA GLU A 74 -8.90 -14.35 -7.53
C GLU A 74 -9.40 -13.36 -6.48
N ALA A 75 -9.63 -12.10 -6.86
CA ALA A 75 -10.12 -11.07 -5.94
C ALA A 75 -11.64 -11.11 -5.83
N MET A 76 -12.14 -11.09 -4.59
CA MET A 76 -13.54 -10.76 -4.33
C MET A 76 -13.76 -9.27 -4.66
N VAL A 77 -14.94 -8.92 -5.13
CA VAL A 77 -15.26 -7.53 -5.50
C VAL A 77 -16.64 -7.13 -5.01
N ILE A 78 -16.74 -5.96 -4.39
CA ILE A 78 -17.99 -5.38 -3.88
C ILE A 78 -18.12 -3.91 -4.31
N ASP A 79 -19.35 -3.41 -4.26
CA ASP A 79 -19.62 -1.96 -4.32
C ASP A 79 -19.24 -1.31 -2.99
N TYR A 80 -18.33 -0.34 -3.03
CA TYR A 80 -17.93 0.43 -1.84
C TYR A 80 -19.03 1.33 -1.25
N GLN A 81 -20.14 1.56 -1.97
CA GLN A 81 -21.31 2.31 -1.49
C GLN A 81 -22.31 1.39 -0.77
N ASN A 82 -22.14 0.07 -0.87
CA ASN A 82 -22.89 -0.86 -0.03
C ASN A 82 -22.28 -0.90 1.37
N HIS A 83 -22.69 0.05 2.21
CA HIS A 83 -22.13 0.25 3.55
C HIS A 83 -22.26 -0.98 4.45
N ASP A 84 -23.33 -1.77 4.34
CA ASP A 84 -23.51 -2.99 5.14
C ASP A 84 -22.45 -4.04 4.78
N MET A 85 -22.22 -4.26 3.49
CA MET A 85 -21.17 -5.16 3.02
C MET A 85 -19.78 -4.65 3.35
N LEU A 86 -19.55 -3.34 3.17
CA LEU A 86 -18.27 -2.70 3.47
C LEU A 86 -17.94 -2.81 4.97
N LEU A 87 -18.90 -2.52 5.85
CA LEU A 87 -18.75 -2.66 7.30
C LEU A 87 -18.35 -4.09 7.69
N ALA A 88 -19.08 -5.08 7.17
CA ALA A 88 -18.80 -6.49 7.46
C ALA A 88 -17.38 -6.90 7.07
N LEU A 89 -16.83 -6.35 5.98
CA LEU A 89 -15.46 -6.60 5.53
C LEU A 89 -14.43 -5.85 6.38
N ILE A 90 -14.67 -4.57 6.69
CA ILE A 90 -13.79 -3.76 7.54
C ILE A 90 -13.57 -4.46 8.89
N SER A 91 -14.63 -5.03 9.49
CA SER A 91 -14.53 -5.73 10.77
C SER A 91 -13.82 -7.10 10.70
N ASN A 92 -13.64 -7.69 9.52
CA ASN A 92 -13.17 -9.07 9.34
C ASN A 92 -11.89 -9.19 8.49
N THR A 93 -11.17 -8.09 8.29
CA THR A 93 -9.93 -8.04 7.53
C THR A 93 -8.70 -7.95 8.43
N SER A 94 -7.53 -8.31 7.91
CA SER A 94 -6.25 -8.19 8.61
C SER A 94 -5.57 -6.85 8.35
N VAL A 95 -5.89 -6.19 7.24
CA VAL A 95 -5.42 -4.86 6.86
C VAL A 95 -6.48 -4.18 5.98
N VAL A 96 -6.61 -2.87 6.12
CA VAL A 96 -7.43 -2.02 5.25
C VAL A 96 -6.52 -1.09 4.46
N VAL A 97 -6.75 -1.00 3.15
CA VAL A 97 -6.18 0.00 2.27
C VAL A 97 -7.31 0.92 1.82
N ILE A 98 -7.07 2.23 1.81
CA ILE A 98 -7.99 3.20 1.22
C ILE A 98 -7.22 4.24 0.40
N GLY A 99 -7.72 4.54 -0.80
CA GLY A 99 -7.26 5.70 -1.57
C GLY A 99 -6.78 5.50 -3.00
N PRO A 100 -6.22 4.35 -3.44
CA PRO A 100 -5.81 4.17 -4.84
C PRO A 100 -6.95 4.50 -5.82
N GLY A 101 -6.83 5.60 -6.56
CA GLY A 101 -7.89 6.08 -7.47
C GLY A 101 -9.25 6.38 -6.81
N LEU A 102 -9.30 6.69 -5.51
CA LEU A 102 -10.55 6.99 -4.81
C LEU A 102 -11.15 8.33 -5.26
N GLY A 103 -10.31 9.30 -5.62
CA GLY A 103 -10.70 10.69 -5.86
C GLY A 103 -10.86 11.48 -4.56
N THR A 104 -11.45 12.68 -4.67
CA THR A 104 -11.64 13.63 -3.56
C THR A 104 -13.04 14.26 -3.59
N ASP A 105 -14.00 13.64 -4.28
CA ASP A 105 -15.38 14.11 -4.32
C ASP A 105 -16.14 13.77 -3.03
N GLU A 106 -17.43 14.12 -2.98
CA GLU A 106 -18.29 13.85 -1.83
C GLU A 106 -18.44 12.35 -1.54
N THR A 107 -18.46 11.51 -2.59
CA THR A 107 -18.55 10.05 -2.44
C THR A 107 -17.27 9.50 -1.82
N ALA A 108 -16.10 9.91 -2.32
CA ALA A 108 -14.80 9.58 -1.76
C ALA A 108 -14.68 10.03 -0.29
N SER A 109 -15.12 11.24 0.01
CA SER A 109 -15.11 11.79 1.38
C SER A 109 -16.02 11.00 2.32
N SER A 110 -17.21 10.61 1.85
CA SER A 110 -18.15 9.79 2.62
C SER A 110 -17.60 8.39 2.91
N ILE A 111 -17.02 7.72 1.91
CA ILE A 111 -16.40 6.40 2.06
C ILE A 111 -15.17 6.47 2.97
N PHE A 112 -14.37 7.53 2.86
CA PHE A 112 -13.21 7.76 3.71
C PHE A 112 -13.63 7.95 5.18
N GLN A 113 -14.59 8.83 5.46
CA GLN A 113 -15.15 9.01 6.81
C GLN A 113 -15.72 7.70 7.36
N PHE A 114 -16.53 7.00 6.55
CA PHE A 114 -17.12 5.72 6.94
C PHE A 114 -16.05 4.68 7.31
N THR A 115 -14.95 4.64 6.56
CA THR A 115 -13.83 3.74 6.85
C THR A 115 -13.15 4.09 8.17
N LEU A 116 -12.86 5.38 8.41
CA LEU A 116 -12.25 5.84 9.66
C LEU A 116 -13.14 5.58 10.89
N ASP A 117 -14.45 5.74 10.75
CA ASP A 117 -15.39 5.53 11.86
C ASP A 117 -15.57 4.07 12.25
N ASN A 118 -15.31 3.13 11.33
CA ASN A 118 -15.64 1.71 11.51
C ASN A 118 -14.43 0.77 11.55
N ILE A 119 -13.22 1.27 11.28
CA ILE A 119 -12.02 0.43 11.32
C ILE A 119 -11.69 0.02 12.77
N PRO A 120 -11.48 -1.28 13.06
CA PRO A 120 -11.10 -1.71 14.41
C PRO A 120 -9.71 -1.20 14.78
N ALA A 121 -9.55 -0.69 16.00
CA ALA A 121 -8.32 -0.07 16.51
C ALA A 121 -7.04 -0.94 16.43
N SER A 122 -7.14 -2.26 16.24
CA SER A 122 -5.98 -3.15 16.06
C SER A 122 -5.62 -3.42 14.60
N THR A 123 -6.46 -3.00 13.66
CA THR A 123 -6.30 -3.29 12.22
C THR A 123 -5.43 -2.23 11.56
N PRO A 124 -4.27 -2.57 10.98
CA PRO A 124 -3.47 -1.60 10.26
C PRO A 124 -4.25 -0.95 9.10
N LEU A 125 -4.09 0.36 8.96
CA LEU A 125 -4.69 1.17 7.90
C LEU A 125 -3.60 1.73 6.97
N ILE A 126 -3.72 1.50 5.67
CA ILE A 126 -2.90 2.17 4.66
C ILE A 126 -3.75 3.23 3.96
N ILE A 127 -3.29 4.48 3.99
CA ILE A 127 -3.90 5.62 3.30
C ILE A 127 -2.95 6.02 2.17
N ASP A 128 -3.40 5.88 0.92
CA ASP A 128 -2.61 6.16 -0.28
C ASP A 128 -3.29 7.17 -1.20
N GLY A 129 -2.50 7.79 -2.08
CA GLY A 129 -3.00 8.63 -3.16
C GLY A 129 -3.93 9.75 -2.67
N SER A 130 -5.09 9.88 -3.32
CA SER A 130 -6.05 10.95 -3.03
C SER A 130 -6.66 10.89 -1.63
N ALA A 131 -6.60 9.74 -0.94
CA ALA A 131 -7.03 9.67 0.47
C ALA A 131 -6.04 10.39 1.40
N ILE A 132 -4.77 10.54 1.02
CA ILE A 132 -3.82 11.40 1.72
C ILE A 132 -4.23 12.87 1.59
N ASP A 133 -4.70 13.27 0.41
CA ASP A 133 -5.21 14.62 0.18
C ASP A 133 -6.48 14.90 1.00
N LEU A 134 -7.39 13.92 1.11
CA LEU A 134 -8.55 14.01 2.01
C LEU A 134 -8.12 14.17 3.47
N LEU A 135 -7.17 13.36 3.93
CA LEU A 135 -6.62 13.45 5.29
C LEU A 135 -5.97 14.83 5.54
N ALA A 136 -5.27 15.38 4.55
CA ALA A 136 -4.61 16.68 4.65
C ALA A 136 -5.59 17.87 4.81
N THR A 137 -6.88 17.71 4.47
CA THR A 137 -7.87 18.76 4.69
C THR A 137 -8.17 19.01 6.17
N LYS A 138 -7.74 18.10 7.07
CA LYS A 138 -8.01 18.14 8.52
C LYS A 138 -9.50 18.19 8.88
N SER A 139 -10.37 17.85 7.94
CA SER A 139 -11.83 17.78 8.15
C SER A 139 -12.26 16.49 8.85
N PHE A 140 -11.34 15.53 8.97
CA PHE A 140 -11.57 14.20 9.53
C PHE A 140 -10.89 14.11 10.90
N LYS A 141 -11.60 13.61 11.92
CA LYS A 141 -10.97 13.22 13.17
C LYS A 141 -10.14 11.96 12.90
N PHE A 142 -8.83 12.06 13.12
CA PHE A 142 -7.91 10.99 12.80
C PHE A 142 -7.12 10.58 14.05
N GLU A 143 -7.55 9.48 14.68
CA GLU A 143 -6.93 8.88 15.86
C GLU A 143 -6.89 7.35 15.72
N HIS A 144 -6.30 6.85 14.63
CA HIS A 144 -6.20 5.41 14.36
C HIS A 144 -4.74 4.94 14.26
N GLN A 145 -4.42 3.79 14.87
CA GLN A 145 -3.09 3.19 14.84
C GLN A 145 -3.14 1.67 14.69
N PRO A 146 -2.17 1.03 14.02
CA PRO A 146 -1.12 1.69 13.24
C PRO A 146 -1.67 2.22 11.92
N THR A 147 -1.31 3.47 11.58
CA THR A 147 -1.61 4.04 10.27
C THR A 147 -0.36 4.28 9.45
N ILE A 148 -0.43 3.86 8.20
CA ILE A 148 0.62 3.97 7.20
C ILE A 148 0.13 4.94 6.13
N VAL A 149 0.94 5.94 5.80
CA VAL A 149 0.73 6.78 4.61
C VAL A 149 1.84 6.52 3.60
N THR A 150 1.48 6.51 2.32
CA THR A 150 2.42 6.25 1.21
C THR A 150 2.56 7.47 0.28
N PRO A 151 2.88 8.68 0.79
CA PRO A 151 2.86 9.89 -0.01
C PRO A 151 4.03 9.98 -0.98
N HIS A 152 3.86 10.59 -2.14
CA HIS A 152 4.96 11.25 -2.86
C HIS A 152 5.24 12.63 -2.24
N GLN A 153 6.33 13.30 -2.65
CA GLN A 153 6.75 14.58 -2.05
C GLN A 153 5.65 15.66 -1.99
N MET A 154 4.84 15.80 -3.05
CA MET A 154 3.71 16.77 -3.05
C MET A 154 2.55 16.40 -2.10
N GLU A 155 2.15 15.13 -2.02
CA GLU A 155 1.17 14.62 -1.04
C GLU A 155 1.69 14.84 0.39
N TRP A 156 2.99 14.57 0.61
CA TRP A 156 3.62 14.81 1.91
C TRP A 156 3.66 16.29 2.25
N GLN A 157 3.98 17.18 1.31
CA GLN A 157 3.91 18.63 1.53
C GLN A 157 2.51 19.07 1.97
N ARG A 158 1.46 18.52 1.35
CA ARG A 158 0.07 18.83 1.72
C ARG A 158 -0.28 18.31 3.12
N LEU A 159 0.09 17.08 3.44
CA LEU A 159 -0.22 16.47 4.74
C LEU A 159 0.61 17.04 5.90
N SER A 160 1.91 17.25 5.67
CA SER A 160 2.88 17.65 6.70
C SER A 160 3.10 19.16 6.80
N GLU A 161 2.55 19.93 5.86
CA GLU A 161 2.61 21.40 5.79
C GLU A 161 4.03 21.99 5.64
N ILE A 162 5.01 21.18 5.24
CA ILE A 162 6.38 21.63 4.93
C ILE A 162 6.67 21.60 3.43
N LYS A 163 7.44 22.56 2.93
CA LYS A 163 7.78 22.63 1.50
C LYS A 163 8.70 21.48 1.11
N ILE A 164 8.67 21.06 -0.16
CA ILE A 164 9.58 19.99 -0.67
C ILE A 164 11.05 20.28 -0.33
N ALA A 165 11.50 21.53 -0.43
CA ALA A 165 12.89 21.91 -0.09
C ALA A 165 13.26 21.66 1.39
N GLU A 166 12.26 21.60 2.28
CA GLU A 166 12.40 21.42 3.72
C GLU A 166 12.20 19.95 4.15
N GLN A 167 11.87 19.05 3.23
CA GLN A 167 11.65 17.61 3.44
C GLN A 167 12.98 16.86 3.68
N GLN A 168 13.78 17.35 4.62
CA GLN A 168 14.98 16.66 5.08
C GLN A 168 14.60 15.46 5.96
N PRO A 169 15.37 14.35 5.94
CA PRO A 169 15.01 13.14 6.66
C PRO A 169 14.74 13.35 8.16
N SER A 170 15.51 14.21 8.83
CA SER A 170 15.31 14.52 10.24
C SER A 170 14.02 15.32 10.50
N THR A 171 13.62 16.20 9.58
CA THR A 171 12.36 16.96 9.63
C THR A 171 11.17 16.03 9.42
N ASN A 172 11.25 15.19 8.38
CA ASN A 172 10.21 14.22 8.05
C ASN A 172 9.98 13.22 9.18
N GLN A 173 11.04 12.72 9.82
CA GLN A 173 10.93 11.83 10.99
C GLN A 173 10.17 12.51 12.14
N LYS A 174 10.52 13.75 12.48
CA LYS A 174 9.82 14.50 13.54
C LYS A 174 8.34 14.70 13.22
N LEU A 175 8.00 14.95 11.96
CA LEU A 175 6.63 15.14 11.52
C LEU A 175 5.84 13.82 11.50
N ALA A 176 6.46 12.73 11.04
CA ALA A 176 5.89 11.39 11.11
C ALA A 176 5.56 11.02 12.57
N ASP A 177 6.50 11.23 13.51
CA ASP A 177 6.27 10.97 14.93
C ASP A 177 5.19 11.89 15.53
N LYS A 178 5.19 13.19 15.18
CA LYS A 178 4.20 14.17 15.64
C LYS A 178 2.78 13.83 15.16
N LEU A 179 2.66 13.38 13.92
CA LEU A 179 1.39 12.94 13.32
C LEU A 179 1.01 11.52 13.72
N ASN A 180 1.89 10.82 14.44
CA ASN A 180 1.75 9.41 14.79
C ASN A 180 1.54 8.55 13.53
N LEU A 181 2.37 8.73 12.50
CA LEU A 181 2.24 8.02 11.22
C LEU A 181 3.49 7.21 10.91
N HIS A 182 3.28 6.05 10.31
CA HIS A 182 4.32 5.38 9.53
C HIS A 182 4.29 5.94 8.11
N VAL A 183 5.42 6.42 7.60
CA VAL A 183 5.46 7.12 6.30
C VAL A 183 6.37 6.36 5.35
N VAL A 184 5.85 5.96 4.19
CA VAL A 184 6.65 5.48 3.05
C VAL A 184 6.70 6.61 2.03
N LEU A 185 7.73 7.46 2.13
CA LEU A 185 7.87 8.67 1.33
C LEU A 185 8.48 8.34 -0.03
N LYS A 186 7.63 8.35 -1.07
CA LYS A 186 7.97 7.99 -2.45
C LYS A 186 8.80 9.10 -3.11
N HIS A 187 10.06 8.80 -3.39
CA HIS A 187 10.99 9.57 -4.24
C HIS A 187 12.11 8.62 -4.73
N PRO A 188 13.06 9.06 -5.59
CA PRO A 188 14.24 8.26 -5.91
C PRO A 188 14.95 7.85 -4.61
N GLU A 189 15.18 6.55 -4.42
CA GLU A 189 15.59 5.97 -3.13
C GLU A 189 14.58 6.21 -2.00
N THR A 190 13.40 5.59 -2.11
CA THR A 190 12.28 5.73 -1.16
C THR A 190 12.70 5.59 0.30
N GLU A 191 12.23 6.50 1.14
CA GLU A 191 12.49 6.53 2.58
C GLU A 191 11.29 6.04 3.38
N ILE A 192 11.55 5.25 4.42
CA ILE A 192 10.53 4.72 5.33
C ILE A 192 10.81 5.28 6.72
N TYR A 193 9.82 5.98 7.26
CA TYR A 193 9.82 6.55 8.61
C TYR A 193 8.91 5.70 9.49
N SER A 194 9.50 5.01 10.45
CA SER A 194 8.77 4.09 11.31
C SER A 194 9.50 3.91 12.62
N ASN A 195 8.77 3.99 13.75
CA ASN A 195 9.31 3.73 15.09
C ASN A 195 10.60 4.52 15.37
N GLN A 196 10.60 5.83 15.08
CA GLN A 196 11.75 6.73 15.26
C GLN A 196 13.00 6.35 14.45
N LYS A 197 12.85 5.51 13.43
CA LYS A 197 13.93 5.06 12.54
C LYS A 197 13.60 5.41 11.10
N ILE A 198 14.66 5.78 10.38
CA ILE A 198 14.63 6.10 8.96
C ILE A 198 15.35 4.98 8.22
N TYR A 199 14.66 4.34 7.29
CA TYR A 199 15.19 3.34 6.39
C TYR A 199 15.18 3.86 4.96
N GLN A 200 16.18 3.52 4.17
CA GLN A 200 16.29 3.97 2.78
C GLN A 200 16.41 2.77 1.85
N ILE A 201 15.52 2.68 0.87
CA ILE A 201 15.53 1.61 -0.14
C ILE A 201 16.42 2.05 -1.30
N LYS A 202 17.59 1.41 -1.45
CA LYS A 202 18.53 1.69 -2.55
C LYS A 202 18.13 1.03 -3.88
N ALA A 203 17.23 0.05 -3.85
CA ALA A 203 16.68 -0.56 -5.05
C ALA A 203 15.70 0.39 -5.74
N GLY A 204 15.58 0.26 -7.07
CA GLY A 204 14.69 1.05 -7.90
C GLY A 204 15.42 1.71 -9.07
N ASN A 205 14.65 2.07 -10.10
CA ASN A 205 15.20 2.60 -11.35
C ASN A 205 14.24 3.61 -12.01
N PRO A 206 14.75 4.43 -12.96
CA PRO A 206 13.94 5.42 -13.67
C PRO A 206 12.80 4.85 -14.51
N GLY A 207 12.90 3.59 -14.95
CA GLY A 207 11.84 2.91 -15.71
C GLY A 207 10.54 2.75 -14.92
N MET A 208 10.58 2.96 -13.60
CA MET A 208 9.41 2.96 -12.71
C MET A 208 8.58 4.24 -12.76
N ALA A 209 9.06 5.29 -13.42
CA ALA A 209 8.38 6.59 -13.52
C ALA A 209 7.18 6.54 -14.50
N THR A 210 6.20 5.69 -14.19
CA THR A 210 4.96 5.50 -14.95
C THR A 210 3.76 5.41 -14.01
N GLY A 211 2.58 5.78 -14.52
CA GLY A 211 1.34 5.76 -13.76
C GLY A 211 0.99 4.35 -13.26
N GLY A 212 0.55 4.23 -12.01
CA GLY A 212 0.16 2.95 -11.40
C GLY A 212 1.23 2.26 -10.56
N MET A 213 2.46 2.78 -10.55
CA MET A 213 3.55 2.20 -9.76
C MET A 213 3.30 2.32 -8.24
N GLY A 214 2.76 3.46 -7.79
CA GLY A 214 2.34 3.66 -6.41
C GLY A 214 1.24 2.70 -5.97
N ASP A 215 0.20 2.51 -6.80
CA ASP A 215 -0.91 1.60 -6.51
C ASP A 215 -0.42 0.16 -6.30
N THR A 216 0.55 -0.25 -7.11
CA THR A 216 1.22 -1.56 -7.04
C THR A 216 2.01 -1.71 -5.74
N LEU A 217 2.79 -0.69 -5.35
CA LEU A 217 3.48 -0.66 -4.05
C LEU A 217 2.49 -0.82 -2.89
N THR A 218 1.38 -0.07 -2.90
CA THR A 218 0.35 -0.13 -1.87
C THR A 218 -0.23 -1.54 -1.70
N GLY A 219 -0.50 -2.23 -2.81
CA GLY A 219 -0.96 -3.62 -2.80
C GLY A 219 0.08 -4.58 -2.19
N ILE A 220 1.36 -4.41 -2.53
CA ILE A 220 2.47 -5.18 -1.95
C ILE A 220 2.57 -4.95 -0.43
N LEU A 221 2.53 -3.69 0.01
CA LEU A 221 2.63 -3.32 1.43
C LEU A 221 1.52 -3.95 2.26
N SER A 222 0.27 -3.92 1.77
CA SER A 222 -0.87 -4.55 2.45
C SER A 222 -0.64 -6.04 2.71
N THR A 223 -0.02 -6.73 1.76
CA THR A 223 0.27 -8.15 1.88
C THR A 223 1.40 -8.44 2.86
N MET A 224 2.47 -7.65 2.83
CA MET A 224 3.59 -7.82 3.75
C MET A 224 3.17 -7.53 5.20
N ILE A 225 2.30 -6.53 5.41
CA ILE A 225 1.73 -6.22 6.75
C ILE A 225 0.94 -7.40 7.30
N CYS A 226 0.24 -8.14 6.45
CA CYS A 226 -0.48 -9.35 6.86
C CYS A 226 0.45 -10.51 7.27
N GLN A 227 1.66 -10.57 6.71
CA GLN A 227 2.53 -11.75 6.81
C GLN A 227 3.76 -11.55 7.71
N ILE A 228 4.10 -10.31 8.02
CA ILE A 228 5.27 -9.94 8.83
C ILE A 228 4.78 -9.22 10.08
N PRO A 229 4.91 -9.81 11.29
CA PRO A 229 4.37 -9.23 12.52
C PRO A 229 4.93 -7.86 12.90
N ASN A 230 6.21 -7.61 12.58
CA ASN A 230 6.81 -6.31 12.85
C ASN A 230 6.52 -5.34 11.69
N LEU A 231 5.78 -4.26 11.98
CA LEU A 231 5.34 -3.30 10.96
C LEU A 231 6.51 -2.65 10.20
N SER A 232 7.58 -2.23 10.87
CA SER A 232 8.76 -1.67 10.19
C SER A 232 9.36 -2.66 9.20
N ASN A 233 9.51 -3.91 9.60
CA ASN A 233 9.99 -4.98 8.74
C ASN A 233 9.04 -5.25 7.56
N ALA A 234 7.72 -5.19 7.79
CA ALA A 234 6.73 -5.34 6.73
C ALA A 234 6.86 -4.24 5.66
N LEU A 235 6.99 -2.99 6.09
CA LEU A 235 7.18 -1.84 5.20
C LEU A 235 8.50 -1.94 4.42
N ILE A 236 9.58 -2.34 5.09
CA ILE A 236 10.89 -2.55 4.46
C ILE A 236 10.82 -3.66 3.42
N ALA A 237 10.28 -4.82 3.79
CA ALA A 237 10.18 -5.97 2.90
C ALA A 237 9.32 -5.67 1.67
N GLY A 238 8.17 -5.02 1.85
CA GLY A 238 7.27 -4.68 0.75
C GLY A 238 7.85 -3.64 -0.19
N THR A 239 8.42 -2.55 0.34
CA THR A 239 9.04 -1.51 -0.49
C THR A 239 10.27 -2.03 -1.23
N PHE A 240 11.10 -2.86 -0.56
CA PHE A 240 12.24 -3.47 -1.24
C PHE A 240 11.80 -4.47 -2.32
N LEU A 241 10.83 -5.33 -2.04
CA LEU A 241 10.31 -6.30 -3.02
C LEU A 241 9.82 -5.59 -4.29
N HIS A 242 9.08 -4.50 -4.12
CA HIS A 242 8.60 -3.66 -5.22
C HIS A 242 9.75 -3.15 -6.08
N SER A 243 10.68 -2.40 -5.49
CA SER A 243 11.78 -1.78 -6.24
C SER A 243 12.75 -2.82 -6.82
N TYR A 244 13.06 -3.89 -6.07
CA TYR A 244 13.92 -4.96 -6.56
C TYR A 244 13.29 -5.73 -7.74
N THR A 245 11.98 -5.96 -7.70
CA THR A 245 11.27 -6.56 -8.84
C THR A 245 11.35 -5.67 -10.07
N ALA A 246 11.20 -4.36 -9.90
CA ALA A 246 11.37 -3.40 -10.98
C ALA A 246 12.79 -3.42 -11.55
N ASP A 247 13.83 -3.51 -10.72
CA ASP A 247 15.22 -3.59 -11.17
C ASP A 247 15.49 -4.84 -12.01
N LEU A 248 14.86 -5.96 -11.68
CA LEU A 248 14.96 -7.19 -12.48
C LEU A 248 14.32 -7.02 -13.86
N ILE A 249 13.16 -6.34 -13.95
CA ILE A 249 12.46 -6.10 -15.21
C ILE A 249 13.24 -5.07 -16.07
N TYR A 250 13.81 -4.05 -15.43
CA TYR A 250 14.54 -2.98 -16.11
C TYR A 250 15.83 -3.44 -16.82
N GLN A 251 16.30 -4.66 -16.55
CA GLN A 251 17.41 -5.27 -17.28
C GLN A 251 17.08 -5.52 -18.76
N THR A 252 15.81 -5.69 -19.09
CA THR A 252 15.35 -5.97 -20.46
C THR A 252 14.37 -4.94 -20.99
N ASP A 253 13.71 -4.19 -20.11
CA ASP A 253 12.65 -3.27 -20.46
C ASP A 253 13.06 -1.82 -20.13
N ALA A 254 12.89 -0.89 -21.08
CA ALA A 254 13.14 0.54 -20.82
C ALA A 254 12.10 1.18 -19.88
N VAL A 255 10.91 0.59 -19.77
CA VAL A 255 9.82 1.03 -18.90
C VAL A 255 9.27 -0.17 -18.16
N VAL A 256 9.14 -0.06 -16.84
CA VAL A 256 8.58 -1.11 -15.98
C VAL A 256 7.09 -0.92 -15.86
N ILE A 257 6.31 -1.73 -16.59
CA ILE A 257 4.85 -1.68 -16.53
C ILE A 257 4.36 -2.22 -15.16
N PRO A 258 3.54 -1.47 -14.38
CA PRO A 258 3.14 -1.89 -13.03
C PRO A 258 2.42 -3.23 -12.96
N HIS A 259 1.59 -3.54 -13.96
CA HIS A 259 0.96 -4.84 -14.07
C HIS A 259 2.00 -5.96 -14.27
N ARG A 260 3.01 -5.77 -15.14
CA ARG A 260 4.11 -6.75 -15.32
C ARG A 260 4.93 -6.92 -14.06
N LEU A 261 5.15 -5.84 -13.30
CA LEU A 261 5.78 -5.90 -11.98
C LEU A 261 5.00 -6.86 -11.06
N SER A 262 3.69 -6.68 -10.96
CA SER A 262 2.83 -7.56 -10.16
C SER A 262 2.97 -9.03 -10.57
N HIS A 263 2.90 -9.33 -11.87
CA HIS A 263 3.07 -10.70 -12.40
C HIS A 263 4.44 -11.32 -12.12
N ALA A 264 5.48 -10.50 -11.95
CA ALA A 264 6.82 -10.97 -11.61
C ALA A 264 7.02 -11.25 -10.11
N LEU A 265 6.14 -10.73 -9.23
CA LEU A 265 6.28 -10.85 -7.77
C LEU A 265 6.44 -12.30 -7.29
N PRO A 266 5.65 -13.31 -7.72
CA PRO A 266 5.81 -14.68 -7.21
C PRO A 266 7.21 -15.24 -7.43
N LYS A 267 7.83 -14.96 -8.58
CA LYS A 267 9.20 -15.37 -8.90
C LYS A 267 10.21 -14.61 -8.06
N THR A 268 10.04 -13.30 -7.91
CA THR A 268 10.93 -12.49 -7.07
C THR A 268 10.85 -12.89 -5.60
N LEU A 269 9.65 -13.11 -5.07
CA LEU A 269 9.41 -13.63 -3.73
C LEU A 269 10.20 -14.91 -3.53
N LYS A 270 10.07 -15.90 -4.43
CA LYS A 270 10.79 -17.17 -4.33
C LYS A 270 12.31 -17.02 -4.33
N LYS A 271 12.85 -16.00 -5.01
CA LYS A 271 14.29 -15.67 -5.06
C LYS A 271 14.79 -14.94 -3.80
N LEU A 272 13.90 -14.24 -3.09
CA LEU A 272 14.22 -13.51 -1.86
C LEU A 272 13.99 -14.35 -0.60
N MET A 273 13.13 -15.36 -0.67
CA MET A 273 12.92 -16.32 0.41
C MET A 273 14.23 -17.08 0.76
N PRO A 274 14.50 -17.30 2.05
CA PRO A 274 15.62 -18.12 2.52
C PRO A 274 15.46 -19.61 2.19
#